data_AF-A0A975C1Y7-F1
#
_entry.id   AF-A0A975C1Y7-F1
#
_cell.length_a   1.000
_cell.length_b   1.000
_cell.length_c   1.000
_cell.angle_alpha   90.00
_cell.angle_beta   90.00
_cell.angle_gamma   90.00
#
_symmetry.space_group_name_H-M   'P 1'
#
loop_
_entity.id
_entity.type
_entity.pdbx_description
1 polymer ?
#
loop_
_entity_poly.entity_id
_entity_poly.type
_entity_poly.pdbx_seq_one_letter_code
_entity_poly.pdbx_strand_id
1 'polypeptide(L)'
;MTDAHTATSAARHLTELTETLTGRLEVETRAFAERRPQDVVASLPVTQELANQYRRESAQVKANPAILSAAPSSERIRLVKATERFNTVLAKHSVAVEAARIISEGLVQTIAGEVAASRAMGTGYGASGRATAGDGRAITLNRSA
;
A
#
# COMPACT_ATOMS: atom_id res chain seq x y z
N MET A 1 -22.81 31.12 -19.39
CA MET A 1 -22.18 31.85 -18.26
C MET A 1 -22.46 31.03 -17.02
N THR A 2 -21.43 30.46 -16.37
CA THR A 2 -21.62 29.72 -15.12
C THR A 2 -21.98 30.72 -14.02
N ASP A 3 -23.10 30.51 -13.33
CA ASP A 3 -23.53 31.36 -12.23
C ASP A 3 -22.55 31.28 -11.05
N ALA A 4 -22.34 32.39 -10.33
CA ALA A 4 -21.38 32.48 -9.23
C ALA A 4 -21.73 31.51 -8.08
N HIS A 5 -23.03 31.26 -7.84
CA HIS A 5 -23.47 30.29 -6.85
C HIS A 5 -23.10 28.87 -7.28
N THR A 6 -23.34 28.51 -8.54
CA THR A 6 -22.97 27.19 -9.08
C THR A 6 -21.46 26.96 -9.03
N ALA A 7 -20.66 27.96 -9.40
CA ALA A 7 -19.20 27.87 -9.35
C ALA A 7 -18.68 27.71 -7.91
N THR A 8 -19.30 28.40 -6.96
CA THR A 8 -18.98 28.29 -5.53
C THR A 8 -19.28 26.89 -5.00
N SER A 9 -20.47 26.36 -5.31
CA SER A 9 -20.88 25.02 -4.89
C SER A 9 -19.97 23.94 -5.49
N ALA A 10 -19.57 24.08 -6.76
CA ALA A 10 -18.62 23.16 -7.40
C ALA A 10 -17.23 23.20 -6.72
N ALA A 11 -16.71 24.39 -6.39
CA ALA A 11 -15.44 24.55 -5.67
C ALA A 11 -15.47 23.90 -4.28
N ARG A 12 -16.57 24.09 -3.56
CA ARG A 12 -16.77 23.52 -2.23
C ARG A 12 -16.88 21.99 -2.28
N HIS A 13 -17.70 21.47 -3.19
CA HIS A 13 -17.84 20.02 -3.38
C HIS A 13 -16.50 19.34 -3.66
N LEU A 14 -15.70 19.89 -4.58
CA LEU A 14 -14.39 19.33 -4.89
C LEU A 14 -13.42 19.41 -3.71
N THR A 15 -13.53 20.47 -2.89
CA THR A 15 -12.75 20.63 -1.66
C THR A 15 -13.13 19.56 -0.63
N GLU A 16 -14.41 19.38 -0.36
CA GLU A 16 -14.93 18.37 0.59
C GLU A 16 -14.56 16.95 0.16
N LEU A 17 -14.66 16.64 -1.15
CA LEU A 17 -14.23 15.36 -1.70
C LEU A 17 -12.72 15.13 -1.50
N THR A 18 -11.91 16.17 -1.73
CA THR A 18 -10.45 16.13 -1.55
C THR A 18 -10.09 15.91 -0.08
N GLU A 19 -10.75 16.60 0.85
CA GLU A 19 -10.53 16.46 2.29
C GLU A 19 -10.95 15.07 2.79
N THR A 20 -12.09 14.56 2.31
CA THR A 20 -12.58 13.22 2.65
C THR A 20 -11.59 12.14 2.19
N LEU A 21 -11.09 12.24 0.97
CA LEU A 21 -10.08 11.31 0.45
C LEU A 21 -8.77 11.44 1.23
N THR A 22 -8.35 12.66 1.57
CA THR A 22 -7.16 12.92 2.39
C THR A 22 -7.26 12.23 3.75
N GLY A 23 -8.37 12.40 4.46
CA GLY A 23 -8.57 11.78 5.76
C GLY A 23 -8.53 10.25 5.71
N ARG A 24 -9.06 9.66 4.63
CA ARG A 24 -8.95 8.21 4.42
C ARG A 24 -7.51 7.75 4.21
N LEU A 25 -6.76 8.41 3.35
CA LEU A 25 -5.35 8.07 3.13
C LEU A 25 -4.52 8.22 4.41
N GLU A 26 -4.83 9.20 5.27
CA GLU A 26 -4.17 9.34 6.58
C GLU A 26 -4.47 8.15 7.50
N VAL A 27 -5.73 7.69 7.55
CA VAL A 27 -6.13 6.51 8.33
C VAL A 27 -5.44 5.26 7.80
N GLU A 28 -5.41 5.06 6.48
CA GLU A 28 -4.75 3.90 5.85
C GLU A 28 -3.23 3.94 6.07
N THR A 29 -2.60 5.10 5.91
CA THR A 29 -1.16 5.30 6.19
C THR A 29 -0.83 4.93 7.64
N ARG A 30 -1.68 5.35 8.59
CA ARG A 30 -1.50 4.99 10.00
C ARG A 30 -1.68 3.49 10.23
N ALA A 31 -2.67 2.85 9.62
CA ALA A 31 -2.86 1.41 9.73
C ALA A 31 -1.65 0.62 9.19
N PHE A 32 -1.03 1.08 8.09
CA PHE A 32 0.23 0.50 7.61
C PHE A 32 1.38 0.71 8.62
N ALA A 33 1.50 1.91 9.20
CA ALA A 33 2.52 2.19 10.23
C ALA A 33 2.32 1.34 11.50
N GLU A 34 1.08 1.07 11.89
CA GLU A 34 0.70 0.21 13.02
C GLU A 34 0.77 -1.30 12.70
N ARG A 35 1.21 -1.69 11.50
CA ARG A 35 1.27 -3.08 11.03
C ARG A 35 -0.09 -3.78 11.03
N ARG A 36 -1.14 -3.04 10.66
CA ARG A 36 -2.53 -3.52 10.56
C ARG A 36 -3.07 -3.42 9.14
N PRO A 37 -2.41 -4.00 8.11
CA PRO A 37 -2.85 -3.90 6.73
C PRO A 37 -4.25 -4.50 6.49
N GLN A 38 -4.69 -5.44 7.33
CA GLN A 38 -6.03 -6.03 7.26
C GLN A 38 -7.16 -5.01 7.43
N ASP A 39 -6.93 -3.95 8.23
CA ASP A 39 -7.94 -2.91 8.46
C ASP A 39 -8.08 -2.00 7.23
N VAL A 40 -7.02 -1.88 6.43
CA VAL A 40 -7.05 -1.18 5.14
C VAL A 40 -7.81 -1.99 4.10
N VAL A 41 -7.60 -3.31 4.05
CA VAL A 41 -8.26 -4.19 3.05
C VAL A 41 -9.78 -4.05 3.08
N ALA A 42 -10.37 -3.92 4.27
CA ALA A 42 -11.82 -3.72 4.41
C ALA A 42 -12.29 -2.34 3.90
N SER A 43 -11.45 -1.31 3.96
CA SER A 43 -11.79 0.06 3.51
C SER A 43 -11.47 0.34 2.05
N LEU A 44 -10.63 -0.49 1.41
CA LEU A 44 -10.16 -0.30 0.02
C LEU A 44 -11.28 -0.07 -1.00
N PRO A 45 -12.41 -0.80 -1.03
CA PRO A 45 -13.44 -0.59 -2.05
C PRO A 45 -14.03 0.83 -2.00
N VAL A 46 -14.23 1.37 -0.79
CA VAL A 46 -14.78 2.70 -0.62
C VAL A 46 -13.75 3.78 -0.97
N THR A 47 -12.47 3.56 -0.62
CA THR A 47 -11.38 4.46 -1.01
C THR A 47 -11.20 4.48 -2.54
N GLN A 48 -11.35 3.34 -3.21
CA GLN A 48 -11.33 3.25 -4.68
C GLN A 48 -12.49 4.00 -5.34
N GLU A 49 -13.72 3.88 -4.84
CA GLU A 49 -14.85 4.63 -5.39
C GLU A 49 -14.64 6.15 -5.25
N LEU A 50 -14.21 6.61 -4.07
CA LEU A 50 -13.92 8.02 -3.84
C LEU A 50 -12.78 8.54 -4.72
N ALA A 51 -11.72 7.74 -4.92
CA ALA A 51 -10.63 8.10 -5.82
C ALA A 51 -11.11 8.19 -7.28
N ASN A 52 -11.96 7.27 -7.72
CA ASN A 52 -12.54 7.29 -9.05
C ASN A 52 -13.44 8.51 -9.26
N GLN A 53 -14.28 8.82 -8.26
CA GLN A 53 -15.10 10.02 -8.26
C GLN A 53 -14.25 11.29 -8.36
N TYR A 54 -13.23 11.43 -7.51
CA TYR A 54 -12.31 12.55 -7.53
C TYR A 54 -11.60 12.71 -8.89
N ARG A 55 -11.17 11.60 -9.50
CA ARG A 55 -10.55 11.62 -10.84
C ARG A 55 -11.51 12.13 -11.92
N ARG A 56 -12.77 11.69 -11.90
CA ARG A 56 -13.79 12.14 -12.86
C ARG A 56 -14.05 13.63 -12.72
N GLU A 57 -14.28 14.09 -11.49
CA GLU A 57 -14.59 15.50 -11.21
C GLU A 57 -13.40 16.42 -11.50
N SER A 58 -12.19 16.02 -11.12
CA SER A 58 -10.97 16.76 -11.44
C SER A 58 -10.72 16.84 -12.96
N ALA A 59 -11.00 15.77 -13.70
CA ALA A 59 -10.90 15.77 -15.16
C ALA A 59 -11.94 16.71 -15.80
N GLN A 60 -13.16 16.75 -15.27
CA GLN A 60 -14.21 17.66 -15.73
C GLN A 60 -13.82 19.13 -15.49
N VAL A 61 -13.30 19.45 -14.31
CA VAL A 61 -12.80 20.80 -13.99
C VAL A 61 -11.61 21.18 -14.87
N LYS A 62 -10.68 20.25 -15.13
CA LYS A 62 -9.54 20.47 -16.03
C LYS A 62 -9.99 20.71 -17.47
N ALA A 63 -10.99 19.97 -17.93
CA ALA A 63 -11.57 20.13 -19.27
C ALA A 63 -12.36 21.44 -19.42
N ASN A 64 -12.96 21.94 -18.34
CA ASN A 64 -13.68 23.20 -18.33
C ASN A 64 -13.36 24.06 -17.09
N PRO A 65 -12.24 24.82 -17.12
CA PRO A 65 -11.86 25.69 -16.01
C PRO A 65 -12.87 26.80 -15.72
N ALA A 66 -13.75 27.13 -16.67
CA ALA A 66 -14.79 28.14 -16.51
C ALA A 66 -15.89 27.72 -15.51
N ILE A 67 -15.92 26.45 -15.10
CA ILE A 67 -16.80 25.97 -14.02
C ILE A 67 -16.42 26.64 -12.69
N LEU A 68 -15.13 26.92 -12.47
CA LEU A 68 -14.62 27.50 -11.23
C LEU A 68 -14.26 28.99 -11.34
N SER A 69 -14.26 29.56 -12.54
CA SER A 69 -13.79 30.94 -12.77
C SER A 69 -14.66 31.99 -12.08
N ALA A 70 -15.97 31.74 -11.96
CA ALA A 70 -16.91 32.62 -11.28
C ALA A 70 -16.92 32.45 -9.74
N ALA A 71 -16.16 31.49 -9.21
CA ALA A 71 -16.07 31.27 -7.76
C ALA A 71 -15.22 32.38 -7.09
N PRO A 72 -15.60 32.82 -5.87
CA PRO A 72 -14.79 33.74 -5.07
C PRO A 72 -13.35 33.25 -4.93
N SER A 73 -12.41 34.19 -4.85
CA SER A 73 -10.98 33.88 -4.65
C SER A 73 -10.74 33.05 -3.37
N SER A 74 -11.52 33.30 -2.31
CA SER A 74 -11.45 32.55 -1.06
C SER A 74 -11.70 31.05 -1.25
N GLU A 75 -12.71 30.67 -2.02
CA GLU A 75 -13.07 29.26 -2.27
C GLU A 75 -12.04 28.59 -3.19
N ARG A 76 -11.53 29.31 -4.19
CA ARG A 76 -10.44 28.82 -5.04
C ARG A 76 -9.15 28.58 -4.23
N ILE A 77 -8.82 29.48 -3.30
CA ILE A 77 -7.67 29.32 -2.40
C ILE A 77 -7.85 28.11 -1.47
N ARG A 78 -9.06 27.88 -0.94
CA ARG A 78 -9.36 26.69 -0.12
C ARG A 78 -9.12 25.41 -0.89
N LEU A 79 -9.64 25.33 -2.12
CA LEU A 79 -9.44 24.17 -2.99
C LEU A 79 -7.95 23.91 -3.27
N VAL A 80 -7.16 24.96 -3.55
CA VAL A 80 -5.70 24.83 -3.74
C VAL A 80 -5.04 24.25 -2.50
N LYS A 81 -5.31 24.81 -1.31
CA LYS A 81 -4.74 24.32 -0.04
C LYS A 81 -5.12 22.88 0.26
N ALA A 82 -6.37 22.50 0.00
CA ALA A 82 -6.84 21.13 0.17
C ALA A 82 -6.09 20.17 -0.77
N THR A 83 -5.85 20.58 -2.03
CA THR A 83 -5.11 19.80 -3.02
C THR A 83 -3.63 19.65 -2.64
N GLU A 84 -2.98 20.70 -2.13
CA GLU A 84 -1.59 20.64 -1.64
C GLU A 84 -1.45 19.67 -0.46
N ARG A 85 -2.38 19.73 0.50
CA ARG A 85 -2.43 18.77 1.61
C ARG A 85 -2.62 17.35 1.10
N PHE A 86 -3.58 17.15 0.21
CA PHE A 86 -3.86 15.84 -0.39
C PHE A 86 -2.62 15.25 -1.06
N ASN A 87 -1.92 16.02 -1.88
CA ASN A 87 -0.69 15.57 -2.54
C ASN A 87 0.41 15.16 -1.54
N THR A 88 0.55 15.91 -0.45
CA THR A 88 1.51 15.59 0.62
C THR A 88 1.17 14.26 1.30
N VAL A 89 -0.11 14.04 1.60
CA VAL A 89 -0.58 12.78 2.20
C VAL A 89 -0.45 11.62 1.21
N LEU A 90 -0.81 11.82 -0.04
CA LEU A 90 -0.71 10.81 -1.10
C LEU A 90 0.73 10.31 -1.27
N ALA A 91 1.72 11.21 -1.23
CA ALA A 91 3.13 10.85 -1.30
C ALA A 91 3.59 10.01 -0.08
N LYS A 92 3.07 10.30 1.12
CA LYS A 92 3.36 9.48 2.31
C LYS A 92 2.69 8.12 2.23
N HIS A 93 1.44 8.09 1.75
CA HIS A 93 0.67 6.87 1.60
C HIS A 93 1.32 5.92 0.59
N SER A 94 1.81 6.41 -0.56
CA SER A 94 2.48 5.57 -1.56
C SER A 94 3.74 4.89 -0.99
N VAL A 95 4.53 5.61 -0.18
CA VAL A 95 5.69 5.04 0.52
C VAL A 95 5.27 3.98 1.54
N ALA A 96 4.19 4.23 2.30
CA ALA A 96 3.69 3.27 3.28
C ALA A 96 3.16 1.97 2.63
N VAL A 97 2.44 2.09 1.51
CA VAL A 97 1.97 0.95 0.71
C VAL A 97 3.14 0.14 0.17
N GLU A 98 4.15 0.80 -0.39
CA GLU A 98 5.33 0.11 -0.93
C GLU A 98 6.12 -0.62 0.18
N ALA A 99 6.29 0.01 1.34
CA ALA A 99 6.90 -0.65 2.49
C ALA A 99 6.10 -1.89 2.95
N ALA A 100 4.77 -1.78 3.04
CA ALA A 100 3.91 -2.91 3.38
C ALA A 100 4.00 -4.06 2.36
N ARG A 101 4.14 -3.72 1.07
CA ARG A 101 4.35 -4.68 -0.02
C ARG A 101 5.69 -5.41 0.12
N ILE A 102 6.79 -4.68 0.27
CA ILE A 102 8.15 -5.24 0.44
C ILE A 102 8.20 -6.19 1.65
N ILE A 103 7.60 -5.79 2.78
CA ILE A 103 7.54 -6.62 3.99
C ILE A 103 6.74 -7.91 3.72
N SER A 104 5.62 -7.82 3.01
CA SER A 104 4.79 -8.99 2.68
C SER A 104 5.52 -9.95 1.74
N GLU A 105 6.16 -9.44 0.69
CA GLU A 105 6.96 -10.24 -0.25
C GLU A 105 8.16 -10.89 0.44
N GLY A 106 8.87 -10.14 1.30
CA GLY A 106 9.99 -10.66 2.09
C GLY A 106 9.58 -11.76 3.07
N LEU A 107 8.45 -11.59 3.78
CA LEU A 107 7.93 -12.62 4.69
C LEU A 107 7.57 -13.91 3.92
N VAL A 108 6.95 -13.78 2.74
CA VAL A 108 6.64 -14.93 1.88
C VAL A 108 7.92 -15.60 1.38
N GLN A 109 8.94 -14.83 0.99
CA GLN A 109 10.23 -15.38 0.55
C GLN A 109 10.96 -16.08 1.70
N THR A 110 10.93 -15.52 2.91
CA THR A 110 11.48 -16.15 4.12
C THR A 110 10.74 -17.43 4.45
N ILE A 111 9.40 -17.43 4.45
CA ILE A 111 8.60 -18.64 4.69
C ILE A 111 8.86 -19.69 3.60
N ALA A 112 8.93 -19.29 2.32
CA ALA A 112 9.25 -20.20 1.22
C ALA A 112 10.65 -20.80 1.37
N GLY A 113 11.64 -19.99 1.78
CA GLY A 113 12.99 -20.43 2.09
C GLY A 113 13.04 -21.40 3.28
N GLU A 114 12.34 -21.08 4.37
CA GLU A 114 12.23 -21.92 5.58
C GLU A 114 11.55 -23.26 5.29
N VAL A 115 10.48 -23.26 4.48
CA VAL A 115 9.77 -24.47 4.04
C VAL A 115 10.64 -25.31 3.11
N ALA A 116 11.41 -24.69 2.20
CA ALA A 116 12.34 -25.40 1.34
C ALA A 116 13.50 -26.03 2.14
N ALA A 117 14.07 -25.29 3.11
CA ALA A 117 15.09 -25.79 4.03
C ALA A 117 14.54 -26.92 4.92
N SER A 118 13.33 -26.77 5.45
CA SER A 118 12.65 -27.81 6.25
C SER A 118 12.36 -29.08 5.45
N ARG A 119 12.00 -28.96 4.16
CA ARG A 119 11.84 -30.13 3.26
C ARG A 119 13.16 -30.83 2.96
N ALA A 120 14.26 -30.08 2.80
CA ALA A 120 15.60 -30.65 2.62
C ALA A 120 16.11 -31.39 3.86
N MET A 121 15.70 -30.96 5.06
CA MET A 121 15.98 -31.68 6.33
C MET A 121 15.06 -32.91 6.53
N GLY A 122 13.87 -32.92 5.91
CA GLY A 122 12.88 -34.00 6.01
C GLY A 122 13.06 -35.19 5.05
N THR A 123 13.99 -35.13 4.09
CA THR A 123 14.29 -36.24 3.15
C THR A 123 15.20 -37.33 3.72
N GLY A 124 15.36 -37.39 5.04
CA GLY A 124 16.33 -38.26 5.72
C GLY A 124 15.75 -39.34 6.62
N TYR A 125 14.55 -39.89 6.39
CA TYR A 125 14.17 -41.21 6.92
C TYR A 125 13.07 -41.82 6.04
N GLY A 126 13.48 -42.55 5.00
CA GLY A 126 12.57 -43.38 4.21
C GLY A 126 12.14 -44.62 5.00
N ALA A 127 10.84 -44.91 4.98
CA ALA A 127 10.17 -46.02 5.63
C ALA A 127 10.46 -47.40 4.99
N SER A 128 11.75 -47.71 4.81
CA SER A 128 12.22 -49.06 4.47
C SER A 128 13.52 -49.30 5.21
N GLY A 129 13.42 -49.99 6.35
CA GLY A 129 14.55 -50.38 7.17
C GLY A 129 15.59 -51.16 6.36
N ARG A 130 16.67 -50.50 5.98
CA ARG A 130 17.96 -51.11 5.68
C ARG A 130 19.04 -50.17 6.20
N ALA A 131 19.62 -50.54 7.34
CA ALA A 131 20.93 -50.04 7.71
C ALA A 131 21.91 -50.44 6.60
N THR A 132 22.60 -49.48 6.00
CA THR A 132 23.80 -49.79 5.24
C THR A 132 24.85 -50.24 6.25
N ALA A 133 24.98 -51.57 6.37
CA ALA A 133 26.08 -52.23 7.04
C ALA A 133 27.39 -51.63 6.55
N GLY A 134 28.28 -51.36 7.50
CA GLY A 134 29.52 -50.65 7.25
C GLY A 134 30.41 -51.32 6.21
N ASP A 135 31.16 -50.49 5.50
CA ASP A 135 32.45 -50.92 5.02
C ASP A 135 33.49 -50.43 6.03
N GLY A 136 33.93 -51.37 6.86
CA GLY A 136 35.01 -51.17 7.80
C GLY A 136 36.32 -51.07 7.05
N ARG A 137 36.83 -49.84 6.92
CA ARG A 137 38.27 -49.60 6.83
C ARG A 137 38.68 -48.58 7.87
N ALA A 138 38.98 -49.11 9.05
CA ALA A 138 39.97 -48.52 9.93
C ALA A 138 41.25 -48.24 9.12
N ILE A 139 41.81 -47.03 9.25
CA ILE A 139 43.26 -46.76 9.30
C ILE A 139 43.47 -45.33 9.85
N THR A 140 43.97 -45.32 11.09
CA THR A 140 44.89 -44.38 11.75
C THR A 140 44.54 -42.90 11.96
N LEU A 141 44.21 -42.63 13.22
CA LEU A 141 44.79 -41.58 14.06
C LEU A 141 46.26 -41.25 13.68
N ASN A 142 46.56 -40.01 13.27
CA ASN A 142 47.83 -39.39 13.67
C ASN A 142 47.70 -37.86 13.82
N ARG A 143 48.36 -37.41 14.88
CA ARG A 143 48.46 -36.10 15.50
C ARG A 143 49.63 -35.32 14.91
N SER A 144 49.46 -34.01 14.75
CA SER A 144 50.48 -32.97 14.96
C SER A 144 49.73 -31.63 14.89
N ALA A 145 49.49 -30.98 16.03
CA ALA A 145 50.37 -29.97 16.64
C ALA A 145 50.32 -28.66 15.85
#